data_AF-A0A3B3SUA7-F1
#
_entry.id   AF-A0A3B3SUA7-F1
#
_cell.length_a   1.000
_cell.length_b   1.000
_cell.length_c   1.000
_cell.angle_alpha   90.00
_cell.angle_beta   90.00
_cell.angle_gamma   90.00
#
_symmetry.space_group_name_H-M   'P 1'
#
loop_
_entity.id
_entity.type
_entity.pdbx_description
1 polymer ?
#
loop_
_entity_poly.entity_id
_entity_poly.type
_entity_poly.pdbx_seq_one_letter_code
_entity_poly.pdbx_strand_id
1 'polypeptide(L)'
;MEKTVLDCVIEALDGLSADNFKRFKVKLCETRKIKYGQIENETTVDVAQRIVSTFTKAGAAKMTADVLRAIGLNGDAETLETEGNDCKWRRNVHLQQYTVGKKAD
;
A
#
# COMPACT_ATOMS: atom_id res chain seq x y z
N MET A 1 -19.14 1.14 4.05
CA MET A 1 -18.05 2.13 4.21
C MET A 1 -17.21 2.07 2.96
N GLU A 2 -16.95 3.19 2.31
CA GLU A 2 -16.15 3.25 1.09
C GLU A 2 -14.68 3.08 1.50
N LYS A 3 -14.06 1.93 1.17
CA LYS A 3 -12.64 1.71 1.46
C LYS A 3 -11.84 2.73 0.66
N THR A 4 -11.08 3.57 1.36
CA THR A 4 -10.25 4.60 0.73
C THR A 4 -8.85 4.04 0.50
N VAL A 5 -8.05 4.69 -0.37
CA VAL A 5 -6.64 4.32 -0.57
C VAL A 5 -5.85 4.30 0.74
N LEU A 6 -6.23 5.16 1.70
CA LEU A 6 -5.66 5.15 3.04
C LEU A 6 -5.88 3.81 3.74
N ASP A 7 -7.11 3.29 3.71
CA ASP A 7 -7.49 2.00 4.29
C ASP A 7 -6.67 0.87 3.66
N CYS A 8 -6.59 0.85 2.32
CA CYS A 8 -5.80 -0.14 1.57
C CYS A 8 -4.30 -0.09 1.96
N VAL A 9 -3.73 1.11 2.14
CA VAL A 9 -2.33 1.28 2.58
C VAL A 9 -2.15 0.87 4.04
N ILE A 10 -3.11 1.17 4.91
CA ILE A 10 -3.07 0.76 6.32
C ILE A 10 -3.10 -0.76 6.43
N GLU A 11 -4.02 -1.45 5.76
CA GLU A 11 -4.11 -2.91 5.78
C GLU A 11 -2.79 -3.57 5.34
N ALA A 12 -2.17 -3.07 4.27
CA ALA A 12 -0.88 -3.59 3.81
C ALA A 12 0.27 -3.30 4.78
N LEU A 13 0.27 -2.14 5.44
CA LEU A 13 1.29 -1.79 6.42
C LEU A 13 1.08 -2.50 7.77
N ASP A 14 -0.17 -2.81 8.14
CA ASP A 14 -0.52 -3.53 9.38
C ASP A 14 -0.17 -5.03 9.27
N GLY A 15 -0.23 -5.58 8.06
CA GLY A 15 0.32 -6.91 7.76
C GLY A 15 1.84 -7.02 7.94
N LEU A 16 2.55 -5.90 8.06
CA LEU A 16 4.00 -5.90 8.24
C LEU A 16 4.39 -6.18 9.69
N SER A 17 5.36 -7.08 9.86
CA SER A 17 6.07 -7.20 11.14
C SER A 17 6.80 -5.90 11.49
N ALA A 18 6.95 -5.61 12.79
CA ALA A 18 7.57 -4.37 13.28
C ALA A 18 8.99 -4.11 12.70
N ASP A 19 9.78 -5.16 12.43
CA ASP A 19 11.08 -5.03 11.77
C ASP A 19 10.94 -4.53 10.32
N ASN A 20 10.04 -5.14 9.55
CA ASN A 20 9.74 -4.74 8.17
C ASN A 20 9.17 -3.32 8.11
N PHE A 21 8.32 -2.95 9.08
CA PHE A 21 7.80 -1.59 9.18
C PHE A 21 8.91 -0.58 9.49
N LYS A 22 9.90 -0.94 10.31
CA LYS A 22 11.07 -0.08 10.57
C LYS A 22 11.91 0.11 9.30
N ARG A 23 12.16 -0.95 8.53
CA ARG A 23 12.84 -0.87 7.22
C ARG A 23 12.04 -0.04 6.22
N PHE A 24 10.72 -0.21 6.20
CA PHE A 24 9.80 0.57 5.39
C PHE A 24 9.96 2.07 5.69
N LYS A 25 9.93 2.48 6.97
CA LYS A 25 10.14 3.89 7.37
C LYS A 25 11.50 4.44 6.91
N VAL A 26 12.57 3.65 7.04
CA VAL A 26 13.92 4.06 6.59
C VAL A 26 13.93 4.29 5.08
N LYS A 27 13.36 3.37 4.31
CA LYS A 27 13.31 3.46 2.84
C LYS A 27 12.38 4.58 2.37
N LEU A 28 11.29 4.81 3.08
CA LEU A 28 10.39 5.95 2.84
C LEU A 28 11.11 7.29 3.08
N CYS A 29 11.99 7.37 4.08
CA CYS A 29 12.81 8.56 4.32
C CYS A 29 13.80 8.86 3.19
N GLU A 30 14.26 7.86 2.43
CA GLU A 30 15.16 8.09 1.29
C GLU A 30 14.51 8.95 0.19
N THR A 31 13.17 8.98 0.11
CA THR A 31 12.45 9.79 -0.88
C THR A 31 12.56 11.31 -0.67
N ARG A 32 13.26 11.75 0.39
CA ARG A 32 13.47 13.16 0.82
C ARG A 32 12.20 14.00 1.07
N LYS A 33 11.00 13.51 0.75
CA LYS A 33 9.74 14.21 1.02
C LYS A 33 9.26 14.06 2.46
N ILE A 34 9.62 12.95 3.11
CA ILE A 34 9.22 12.66 4.49
C ILE A 34 10.49 12.49 5.32
N LYS A 35 10.60 13.25 6.41
CA LYS A 35 11.75 13.15 7.33
C LYS A 35 11.53 11.97 8.29
N TYR A 36 12.56 11.17 8.52
CA TYR A 36 12.51 10.04 9.45
C TYR A 36 12.01 10.44 10.84
N GLY A 37 12.46 11.59 11.38
CA GLY A 37 12.04 12.07 12.69
C GLY A 37 10.54 12.41 12.80
N GLN A 38 9.81 12.56 11.69
CA GLN A 38 8.36 12.69 11.73
C GLN A 38 7.66 11.34 11.82
N ILE A 39 8.17 10.33 11.11
CA ILE A 39 7.55 9.00 11.02
C ILE A 39 8.06 8.00 12.07
N GLU A 40 9.18 8.28 12.73
CA GLU A 40 9.82 7.35 13.68
C GLU A 40 8.86 6.90 14.78
N ASN A 41 8.17 7.86 15.41
CA ASN A 41 7.20 7.63 16.49
C ASN A 41 5.75 7.58 16.01
N GLU A 42 5.50 7.71 14.71
CA GLU A 42 4.14 7.63 14.15
C GLU A 42 3.66 6.18 14.02
N THR A 43 2.35 6.03 14.20
CA THR A 43 1.63 4.77 14.00
C THR A 43 1.49 4.44 12.52
N THR A 44 1.16 3.19 12.21
CA THR A 44 0.88 2.72 10.85
C THR A 44 -0.14 3.60 10.13
N VAL A 45 -1.19 4.02 10.84
CA VAL A 45 -2.25 4.89 10.35
C VAL A 45 -1.73 6.29 10.04
N ASP A 46 -0.98 6.91 10.96
CA ASP A 46 -0.39 8.23 10.74
C ASP A 46 0.57 8.23 9.55
N VAL A 47 1.42 7.21 9.43
CA VAL A 47 2.36 7.06 8.31
C VAL A 47 1.58 6.92 6.99
N ALA A 48 0.54 6.09 6.94
CA ALA A 48 -0.30 5.95 5.76
C ALA A 48 -1.00 7.27 5.39
N GLN A 49 -1.54 7.98 6.37
CA GLN A 49 -2.17 9.28 6.18
C GLN A 49 -1.18 10.31 5.66
N ARG A 50 0.04 10.34 6.19
CA ARG A 50 1.11 11.23 5.72
C ARG A 50 1.52 10.90 4.30
N ILE A 51 1.60 9.63 3.92
CA ILE A 51 1.87 9.21 2.54
C ILE A 51 0.76 9.67 1.61
N VAL A 52 -0.52 9.41 1.93
CA VAL A 52 -1.67 9.82 1.11
C VAL A 52 -1.87 11.34 1.09
N SER A 53 -1.40 12.07 2.11
CA SER A 53 -1.42 13.53 2.13
C SER A 53 -0.24 14.15 1.37
N THR A 54 0.91 13.48 1.32
CA THR A 54 2.13 13.97 0.64
C THR A 54 2.14 13.60 -0.85
N PHE A 55 1.51 12.47 -1.19
CA PHE A 55 1.39 11.96 -2.55
C PHE A 55 -0.07 12.01 -3.00
N THR A 56 -0.32 12.05 -4.30
CA THR A 56 -1.68 11.82 -4.82
C THR A 56 -2.12 10.39 -4.50
N LYS A 57 -3.43 10.15 -4.39
CA LYS A 57 -3.98 8.82 -4.04
C LYS A 57 -3.37 7.68 -4.87
N ALA A 58 -3.24 7.85 -6.19
CA ALA A 58 -2.57 6.85 -7.05
C ALA A 58 -1.05 6.74 -6.79
N GLY A 59 -0.39 7.86 -6.45
CA GLY A 59 1.03 7.87 -6.12
C GLY A 59 1.34 7.21 -4.77
N ALA A 60 0.43 7.31 -3.80
CA ALA A 60 0.57 6.72 -2.48
C ALA A 60 0.59 5.19 -2.53
N ALA A 61 -0.34 4.58 -3.27
CA ALA A 61 -0.38 3.13 -3.46
C ALA A 61 0.89 2.64 -4.18
N LYS A 62 1.21 3.24 -5.33
CA LYS A 62 2.40 2.87 -6.12
C LYS A 62 3.69 3.01 -5.32
N MET A 63 3.82 4.06 -4.52
CA MET A 63 5.00 4.27 -3.69
C MET A 63 5.09 3.27 -2.55
N THR A 64 3.96 2.92 -1.92
CA THR A 64 3.92 1.89 -0.89
C THR A 64 4.34 0.53 -1.46
N ALA A 65 3.84 0.18 -2.65
CA ALA A 65 4.25 -1.03 -3.36
C ALA A 65 5.75 -1.04 -3.70
N ASP A 66 6.29 0.07 -4.22
CA ASP A 66 7.71 0.16 -4.58
C ASP A 66 8.62 0.00 -3.35
N VAL A 67 8.22 0.59 -2.21
CA VAL A 67 8.94 0.43 -0.94
C VAL A 67 8.82 -0.99 -0.39
N LEU A 68 7.63 -1.61 -0.46
CA LEU A 68 7.41 -3.01 -0.09
C LEU A 68 8.31 -3.95 -0.92
N ARG A 69 8.40 -3.69 -2.23
CA ARG A 69 9.28 -4.41 -3.15
C ARG A 69 10.76 -4.23 -2.79
N ALA A 70 11.15 -3.02 -2.41
CA ALA A 70 12.52 -2.71 -1.99
C ALA A 70 12.94 -3.39 -0.67
N ILE A 71 11.98 -3.69 0.22
CA ILE A 71 12.26 -4.45 1.46
C ILE A 71 12.10 -5.98 1.28
N GLY A 72 11.76 -6.44 0.07
CA GLY A 72 11.65 -7.86 -0.28
C GLY A 72 10.24 -8.45 -0.11
N LEU A 73 9.23 -7.63 0.16
CA LEU A 73 7.83 -8.03 0.32
C LEU A 73 7.06 -7.87 -0.98
N ASN A 74 7.47 -8.64 -1.98
CA ASN A 74 6.88 -8.59 -3.32
C ASN A 74 5.42 -9.04 -3.34
N GLY A 75 5.03 -9.97 -2.45
CA GLY A 75 3.64 -10.45 -2.34
C GLY A 75 2.71 -9.33 -1.87
N ASP A 76 3.05 -8.67 -0.76
CA ASP A 76 2.29 -7.53 -0.25
C ASP A 76 2.27 -6.35 -1.23
N ALA A 77 3.38 -6.13 -1.96
CA ALA A 77 3.44 -5.13 -3.02
C ALA A 77 2.46 -5.44 -4.17
N GLU A 78 2.44 -6.67 -4.67
CA GLU A 78 1.55 -7.09 -5.75
C GLU A 78 0.07 -7.05 -5.32
N THR A 79 -0.23 -7.49 -4.09
CA THR A 79 -1.56 -7.35 -3.50
C THR A 79 -1.94 -5.88 -3.40
N LEU A 80 -1.05 -5.00 -2.94
CA LEU A 80 -1.35 -3.57 -2.84
C LEU A 80 -1.41 -2.87 -4.21
N GLU A 81 -0.73 -3.33 -5.25
CA GLU A 81 -0.93 -2.82 -6.62
C GLU A 81 -2.25 -3.32 -7.22
N THR A 82 -2.61 -4.57 -6.97
CA THR A 82 -3.86 -5.17 -7.45
C THR A 82 -5.06 -4.56 -6.73
N GLU A 83 -5.03 -4.53 -5.39
CA GLU A 83 -6.06 -3.95 -4.55
C GLU A 83 -6.00 -2.43 -4.55
N GLY A 84 -4.83 -1.78 -4.62
CA GLY A 84 -4.72 -0.33 -4.78
C GLY A 84 -5.32 0.19 -6.09
N ASN A 85 -5.28 -0.65 -7.13
CA ASN A 85 -5.96 -0.41 -8.40
C ASN A 85 -7.44 -0.87 -8.37
N ASP A 86 -7.79 -1.84 -7.49
CA ASP A 86 -9.15 -2.31 -7.22
C ASP A 86 -9.83 -1.67 -5.98
N CYS A 87 -9.26 -0.65 -5.33
CA CYS A 87 -9.96 0.17 -4.33
C CYS A 87 -10.98 0.96 -5.16
N LYS A 88 -12.14 0.36 -5.43
CA LYS A 88 -13.12 0.78 -6.43
C LYS A 88 -13.33 2.29 -6.45
N TRP A 89 -12.62 2.95 -7.35
CA TRP A 89 -12.96 4.27 -7.88
C TRP A 89 -14.20 4.23 -8.80
N ARG A 90 -15.04 3.20 -8.68
CA ARG A 90 -16.30 3.13 -9.42
C ARG A 90 -17.40 3.69 -8.56
N ARG A 91 -17.77 4.94 -8.88
CA ARG A 91 -19.18 5.17 -9.20
C ARG A 91 -19.62 3.97 -10.07
N ASN A 92 -20.51 3.19 -9.48
CA ASN A 92 -21.19 1.99 -9.99
C ASN A 92 -21.18 1.84 -11.53
N VAL A 93 -20.79 0.66 -12.05
CA VAL A 93 -21.29 -0.01 -13.29
C VAL A 93 -20.33 -1.13 -13.72
N HIS A 94 -20.77 -2.39 -13.62
CA HIS A 94 -20.78 -3.41 -14.70
C HIS A 94 -19.46 -3.94 -15.35
N LEU A 95 -19.33 -5.28 -15.32
CA LEU A 95 -18.54 -6.24 -16.15
C LEU A 95 -17.00 -6.15 -16.05
N GLN A 96 -16.21 -7.22 -16.15
CA GLN A 96 -16.38 -8.63 -16.52
C GLN A 96 -15.13 -9.40 -16.02
N GLN A 97 -15.27 -10.59 -15.43
CA GLN A 97 -14.82 -11.88 -15.99
C GLN A 97 -13.39 -11.94 -16.56
N TYR A 98 -12.52 -12.82 -16.01
CA TYR A 98 -11.81 -13.95 -16.68
C TYR A 98 -10.64 -14.46 -15.78
N THR A 99 -10.75 -15.64 -15.12
CA THR A 99 -10.30 -17.01 -15.51
C THR A 99 -8.80 -17.30 -15.43
N VAL A 100 -8.46 -18.38 -14.72
CA VAL A 100 -7.55 -19.52 -15.03
C VAL A 100 -7.48 -20.31 -13.70
N GLY A 101 -7.89 -21.56 -13.53
CA GLY A 101 -7.78 -22.75 -14.36
C GLY A 101 -6.86 -23.76 -13.65
N LYS A 102 -7.41 -24.84 -13.07
CA LYS A 102 -6.75 -26.12 -12.64
C LYS A 102 -7.75 -26.90 -11.77
N LYS A 103 -7.91 -28.22 -11.83
CA LYS A 103 -7.61 -29.30 -12.78
C LYS A 103 -8.35 -30.53 -12.21
N ALA A 104 -8.64 -31.49 -13.08
CA ALA A 104 -9.21 -32.81 -12.84
C ALA A 104 -8.77 -33.51 -11.53
N ASP A 105 -9.73 -34.13 -10.83
CA ASP A 105 -9.92 -35.59 -10.79
C ASP A 105 -11.40 -35.90 -10.48
#